data_AF-A0A917KP04-F1
#
_entry.id   AF-A0A917KP04-F1
#
_cell.length_a   1.000
_cell.length_b   1.000
_cell.length_c   1.000
_cell.angle_alpha   90.00
_cell.angle_beta   90.00
_cell.angle_gamma   90.00
#
_symmetry.space_group_name_H-M   'P 1'
#
loop_
_entity.id
_entity.type
_entity.pdbx_description
1 polymer ?
#
loop_
_entity_poly.entity_id
_entity_poly.type
_entity_poly.pdbx_seq_one_letter_code
_entity_poly.pdbx_strand_id
1 'polypeptide(L)'
;MTITIPWDLTLTVRRGSVASPDKAAEIRDVRRTDGTATLVYDRHLANPGTAVWLARYSLRQHGYTVREVILDGMGPDITALFREASRLRLDVELGSGSGVPRVVTRDDSPASYLVPKGWDLADAADRLPDAHAAARPKVVRALRMIAEEKGKSGGIIDRALDVAVGMILETGDPDRVWDTLTRALGRALGRDESEWATA
;
A
#
# COMPACT_ATOMS: atom_id res chain seq x y z
N MET A 1 -5.21 22.23 12.12
CA MET A 1 -4.41 21.22 11.38
C MET A 1 -5.26 20.68 10.24
N THR A 2 -4.92 21.06 9.01
CA THR A 2 -5.58 20.55 7.80
C THR A 2 -5.08 19.12 7.56
N ILE A 3 -5.98 18.14 7.52
CA ILE A 3 -5.63 16.75 7.19
C ILE A 3 -5.41 16.72 5.68
N THR A 4 -4.15 16.75 5.25
CA THR A 4 -3.80 16.55 3.84
C THR A 4 -3.95 15.06 3.55
N ILE A 5 -5.05 14.69 2.90
CA ILE A 5 -5.25 13.32 2.41
C ILE A 5 -4.17 13.08 1.34
N PRO A 6 -3.29 12.08 1.51
CA PRO A 6 -2.25 11.82 0.53
C PRO A 6 -2.87 11.38 -0.80
N TRP A 7 -2.30 11.84 -1.90
CA TRP A 7 -2.78 11.48 -3.23
C TRP A 7 -2.35 10.06 -3.58
N ASP A 8 -3.31 9.21 -3.97
CA ASP A 8 -3.03 7.86 -4.42
C ASP A 8 -2.44 7.87 -5.83
N LEU A 9 -1.34 7.13 -6.01
CA LEU A 9 -0.62 6.98 -7.27
C LEU A 9 -0.55 5.51 -7.69
N THR A 10 -0.65 5.29 -8.99
CA THR A 10 -0.20 4.08 -9.67
C THR A 10 1.24 4.30 -10.11
N LEU A 11 2.16 3.48 -9.60
CA LEU A 11 3.59 3.56 -9.91
C LEU A 11 3.95 2.55 -10.99
N THR A 12 4.27 3.03 -12.19
CA THR A 12 4.79 2.18 -13.27
C THR A 12 6.31 2.08 -13.15
N VAL A 13 6.85 0.88 -13.02
CA VAL A 13 8.27 0.62 -12.79
C VAL A 13 8.89 0.05 -14.05
N ARG A 14 9.96 0.69 -14.52
CA ARG A 14 10.67 0.34 -15.75
C ARG A 14 12.16 0.18 -15.48
N ARG A 15 12.77 -0.77 -16.18
CA ARG A 15 14.23 -0.88 -16.23
C ARG A 15 14.77 0.20 -17.16
N GLY A 16 15.85 0.87 -16.75
CA GLY A 16 16.53 1.83 -17.62
C GLY A 16 17.69 2.52 -16.92
N SER A 17 18.43 3.32 -17.68
CA SER A 17 19.47 4.18 -17.11
C SER A 17 18.82 5.38 -16.43
N VAL A 18 19.12 5.55 -15.15
CA VAL A 18 18.81 6.78 -14.42
C VAL A 18 19.71 7.91 -14.91
N ALA A 19 19.25 9.16 -14.80
CA ALA A 19 20.00 10.31 -15.32
C ALA A 19 21.25 10.64 -14.47
N SER A 20 21.28 10.18 -13.22
CA SER A 20 22.38 10.41 -12.28
C SER A 20 23.09 9.08 -12.01
N PRO A 21 24.41 8.98 -12.27
CA PRO A 21 25.16 7.72 -12.16
C PRO A 21 25.19 7.14 -10.73
N ASP A 22 24.91 7.96 -9.71
CA ASP A 22 24.94 7.56 -8.30
C ASP A 22 23.56 7.12 -7.77
N LYS A 23 22.52 7.15 -8.60
CA LYS A 23 21.15 6.78 -8.19
C LYS A 23 20.80 5.37 -8.64
N ALA A 24 20.33 4.53 -7.73
CA ALA A 24 19.81 3.21 -8.12
C ALA A 24 18.40 3.30 -8.75
N ALA A 25 17.63 4.35 -8.44
CA ALA A 25 16.29 4.57 -8.96
C ALA A 25 15.93 6.06 -9.00
N GLU A 26 15.03 6.42 -9.90
CA GLU A 26 14.58 7.79 -10.16
C GLU A 26 13.08 7.83 -10.47
N ILE A 27 12.34 8.66 -9.74
CA ILE A 27 10.91 8.90 -10.02
C ILE A 27 10.79 9.98 -11.09
N ARG A 28 10.01 9.71 -12.12
CA ARG A 28 9.70 10.58 -13.27
C ARG A 28 8.19 10.68 -13.46
N ASP A 29 7.77 11.68 -14.23
CA ASP A 29 6.40 11.83 -14.74
C ASP A 29 5.31 11.74 -13.66
N VAL A 30 5.52 12.37 -12.50
CA VAL A 30 4.49 12.40 -11.44
C VAL A 30 3.34 13.30 -11.90
N ARG A 31 2.21 12.69 -12.25
CA ARG A 31 0.99 13.37 -12.69
C ARG A 31 -0.09 13.22 -11.63
N ARG A 32 -0.35 14.32 -10.93
CA ARG A 32 -1.40 14.38 -9.88
C ARG A 32 -2.80 14.17 -10.45
N THR A 33 -3.08 14.67 -11.65
CA THR A 33 -4.40 14.60 -12.28
C THR A 33 -4.79 13.17 -12.62
N ASP A 34 -3.82 12.40 -13.09
CA ASP A 34 -4.03 11.05 -13.61
C ASP A 34 -3.75 9.99 -12.54
N GLY A 35 -3.21 10.41 -11.39
CA GLY A 35 -2.81 9.52 -10.30
C GLY A 35 -1.70 8.56 -10.72
N THR A 36 -0.72 9.02 -11.51
CA THR A 36 0.35 8.16 -12.04
C THR A 36 1.74 8.70 -11.73
N ALA A 37 2.69 7.81 -11.56
CA ALA A 37 4.12 8.11 -11.55
C ALA A 37 4.90 7.01 -12.26
N THR A 38 6.05 7.36 -12.81
CA THR A 38 6.99 6.40 -13.41
C THR A 38 8.21 6.27 -12.51
N LEU A 39 8.65 5.05 -12.22
CA LEU A 39 9.93 4.76 -11.60
C LEU A 39 10.85 4.14 -12.64
N VAL A 40 12.01 4.73 -12.86
CA VAL A 40 13.09 4.12 -13.64
C VAL A 40 14.17 3.65 -12.68
N TYR A 41 14.65 2.43 -12.82
CA TYR A 41 15.72 1.92 -11.97
C TYR A 41 16.80 1.21 -12.78
N ASP A 42 18.04 1.32 -12.29
CA ASP A 42 19.18 0.60 -12.84
C ASP A 42 19.28 -0.78 -12.18
N ARG A 43 19.13 -1.82 -13.00
CA ARG A 43 19.18 -3.22 -12.55
C ARG A 43 20.54 -3.63 -11.96
N HIS A 44 21.60 -2.89 -12.28
CA HIS A 44 22.94 -3.16 -11.79
C HIS A 44 23.14 -2.59 -10.38
N LEU A 45 22.30 -1.65 -9.95
CA LEU A 45 22.40 -0.98 -8.66
C LEU A 45 21.28 -1.37 -7.68
N ALA A 46 20.10 -1.75 -8.18
CA ALA A 46 19.00 -2.25 -7.36
C ALA A 46 18.17 -3.31 -8.08
N ASN A 47 17.56 -4.20 -7.29
CA ASN A 47 16.45 -5.03 -7.76
C ASN A 47 15.15 -4.20 -7.74
N PRO A 48 14.08 -4.60 -8.45
CA PRO A 48 12.85 -3.81 -8.54
C PRO A 48 12.15 -3.63 -7.19
N GLY A 49 12.30 -4.57 -6.24
CA GLY A 49 11.77 -4.45 -4.89
C GLY A 49 12.39 -3.29 -4.12
N THR A 50 13.72 -3.26 -4.08
CA THR A 50 14.48 -2.15 -3.48
C THR A 50 14.17 -0.81 -4.15
N ALA A 51 14.06 -0.78 -5.49
CA ALA A 51 13.71 0.42 -6.22
C ALA A 51 12.30 0.94 -5.87
N VAL A 52 11.30 0.04 -5.85
CA VAL A 52 9.92 0.37 -5.48
C VAL A 52 9.83 0.87 -4.05
N TRP A 53 10.56 0.23 -3.13
CA TRP A 53 10.63 0.67 -1.74
C TRP A 53 11.18 2.10 -1.61
N LEU A 54 12.32 2.39 -2.24
CA LEU A 54 12.91 3.74 -2.27
C LEU A 54 11.92 4.77 -2.85
N ALA A 55 11.22 4.40 -3.92
CA ALA A 55 10.24 5.28 -4.56
C ALA A 55 9.05 5.56 -3.66
N ARG A 56 8.48 4.52 -3.03
CA ARG A 56 7.37 4.64 -2.06
C ARG A 56 7.77 5.53 -0.89
N TYR A 57 8.97 5.35 -0.35
CA TYR A 57 9.49 6.18 0.73
C TYR A 57 9.58 7.66 0.32
N SER A 58 10.20 7.94 -0.83
CA SER A 58 10.32 9.31 -1.36
C SER A 58 8.95 9.95 -1.64
N LEU A 59 8.03 9.21 -2.27
CA LEU A 59 6.68 9.70 -2.59
C LEU A 59 5.88 10.05 -1.32
N ARG A 60 6.00 9.23 -0.28
CA ARG A 60 5.34 9.48 1.01
C ARG A 60 5.83 10.76 1.69
N GLN A 61 7.13 11.04 1.65
CA GLN A 61 7.67 12.31 2.16
C GLN A 61 7.08 13.54 1.45
N HIS A 62 6.53 13.37 0.24
CA HIS A 62 5.90 14.42 -0.56
C HIS A 62 4.36 14.36 -0.55
N GLY A 63 3.77 13.60 0.38
CA GLY A 63 2.31 13.51 0.54
C GLY A 63 1.60 12.65 -0.49
N TYR A 64 2.29 11.67 -1.09
CA TYR A 64 1.70 10.69 -1.99
C TYR A 64 1.68 9.30 -1.38
N THR A 65 0.69 8.50 -1.73
CA THR A 65 0.72 7.05 -1.45
C THR A 65 0.67 6.26 -2.73
N VAL A 66 1.46 5.20 -2.83
CA VAL A 66 1.40 4.30 -3.98
C VAL A 66 0.38 3.21 -3.70
N ARG A 67 -0.71 3.19 -4.46
CA ARG A 67 -1.81 2.22 -4.34
C ARG A 67 -1.54 0.96 -5.17
N GLU A 68 -0.94 1.12 -6.34
CA GLU A 68 -0.62 0.01 -7.24
C GLU A 68 0.78 0.19 -7.80
N VAL A 69 1.49 -0.93 -7.96
CA VAL A 69 2.78 -0.99 -8.65
C VAL A 69 2.60 -1.86 -9.89
N ILE A 70 2.93 -1.30 -11.05
CA ILE A 70 2.91 -2.00 -12.34
C ILE A 70 4.36 -2.18 -12.77
N LEU A 71 4.82 -3.42 -12.86
CA LEU A 71 6.17 -3.72 -13.34
C LEU A 71 6.14 -3.86 -14.87
N ASP A 72 6.52 -2.81 -15.58
CA ASP A 72 6.53 -2.79 -17.04
C ASP A 72 7.77 -3.50 -17.58
N GLY A 73 7.56 -4.45 -18.50
CA GLY A 73 8.61 -5.31 -19.06
C GLY A 73 9.17 -6.34 -18.07
N MET A 74 8.47 -6.63 -16.97
CA MET A 74 8.80 -7.73 -16.06
C MET A 74 7.72 -8.82 -16.18
N GLY A 75 8.11 -10.09 -16.02
CA GLY A 75 7.21 -11.23 -16.27
C GLY A 75 5.86 -11.15 -15.55
N PRO A 76 4.85 -11.89 -16.02
CA PRO A 76 3.49 -11.82 -15.47
C PRO A 76 3.44 -12.17 -13.98
N ASP A 77 4.21 -13.16 -13.52
CA ASP A 77 4.13 -13.66 -12.14
C ASP A 77 4.69 -12.66 -11.12
N ILE A 78 5.83 -12.02 -11.43
CA ILE A 78 6.39 -10.96 -10.58
C ILE A 78 5.50 -9.73 -10.57
N THR A 79 4.84 -9.43 -11.69
CA THR A 79 3.85 -8.35 -11.77
C THR A 79 2.63 -8.66 -10.90
N ALA A 80 2.13 -9.90 -10.94
CA ALA A 80 1.02 -10.34 -10.10
C ALA A 80 1.37 -10.22 -8.60
N LEU A 81 2.56 -10.68 -8.20
CA LEU A 81 3.02 -10.56 -6.81
C LEU A 81 3.07 -9.10 -6.34
N PHE A 82 3.67 -8.19 -7.13
CA PHE A 82 3.74 -6.78 -6.76
C PHE A 82 2.37 -6.11 -6.74
N ARG A 83 1.45 -6.51 -7.62
CA ARG A 83 0.07 -6.03 -7.61
C ARG A 83 -0.65 -6.46 -6.33
N GLU A 84 -0.58 -7.74 -5.96
CA GLU A 84 -1.23 -8.23 -4.73
C GLU A 84 -0.60 -7.62 -3.47
N ALA A 85 0.73 -7.55 -3.40
CA ALA A 85 1.41 -6.87 -2.29
C ALA A 85 0.99 -5.39 -2.19
N SER A 86 0.86 -4.69 -3.33
CA SER A 86 0.42 -3.29 -3.35
C SER A 86 -1.02 -3.11 -2.86
N ARG A 87 -1.93 -4.01 -3.21
CA ARG A 87 -3.32 -4.02 -2.69
C ARG A 87 -3.35 -4.13 -1.17
N LEU A 88 -2.45 -4.93 -0.61
CA LEU A 88 -2.29 -5.13 0.83
C LEU A 88 -1.40 -4.07 1.51
N ARG A 89 -0.93 -3.06 0.75
CA ARG A 89 0.05 -2.04 1.16
C ARG A 89 1.32 -2.62 1.80
N LEU A 90 1.75 -3.76 1.27
CA LEU A 90 3.00 -4.44 1.59
C LEU A 90 4.09 -4.05 0.59
N ASP A 91 5.34 -4.11 1.04
CA ASP A 91 6.50 -3.96 0.19
C ASP A 91 7.06 -5.35 -0.17
N VAL A 92 7.60 -5.50 -1.38
CA VAL A 92 8.24 -6.74 -1.84
C VAL A 92 9.73 -6.51 -1.90
N GLU A 93 10.49 -7.20 -1.07
CA GLU A 93 11.94 -7.32 -1.15
C GLU A 93 12.29 -8.56 -1.97
N LEU A 94 13.13 -8.40 -2.99
CA LEU A 94 13.67 -9.54 -3.73
C LEU A 94 15.12 -9.76 -3.29
N GLY A 95 15.43 -10.94 -2.75
CA GLY A 95 16.79 -11.27 -2.37
C GLY A 95 17.75 -11.28 -3.57
N SER A 96 19.01 -10.89 -3.36
CA SER A 96 20.08 -11.02 -4.36
C SER A 96 20.57 -12.47 -4.42
N GLY A 97 19.82 -13.34 -5.12
CA GLY A 97 20.18 -14.74 -5.39
C GLY A 97 19.04 -15.74 -5.13
N SER A 98 18.92 -16.77 -5.97
CA SER A 98 17.92 -17.87 -5.95
C SER A 98 16.46 -17.54 -5.58
N GLY A 99 16.01 -16.30 -5.70
CA GLY A 99 14.64 -16.00 -6.11
C GLY A 99 13.54 -16.34 -5.10
N VAL A 100 13.77 -16.20 -3.80
CA VAL A 100 12.68 -16.20 -2.81
C VAL A 100 12.25 -14.75 -2.55
N PRO A 101 11.07 -14.31 -3.00
CA PRO A 101 10.53 -13.02 -2.63
C PRO A 101 10.29 -12.97 -1.12
N ARG A 102 10.58 -11.84 -0.51
CA ARG A 102 10.20 -11.54 0.87
C ARG A 102 9.21 -10.40 0.83
N VAL A 103 7.98 -10.64 1.26
CA VAL A 103 6.97 -9.58 1.37
C VAL A 103 6.98 -9.08 2.80
N VAL A 104 7.13 -7.78 3.01
CA VAL A 104 7.31 -7.18 4.34
C VAL A 104 6.22 -6.15 4.63
N THR A 105 5.73 -6.14 5.88
CA THR A 105 4.96 -5.01 6.43
C THR A 105 5.90 -3.89 6.87
N ARG A 106 5.49 -2.64 6.68
CA ARG A 106 6.29 -1.43 6.94
C ARG A 106 6.48 -1.11 8.42
N ASP A 107 5.50 -1.40 9.27
CA ASP A 107 5.61 -1.15 10.70
C ASP A 107 6.33 -2.30 11.38
N ASP A 108 6.94 -2.07 12.57
CA ASP A 108 7.61 -3.04 13.46
C ASP A 108 6.76 -4.29 13.83
N SER A 109 5.63 -4.48 13.17
CA SER A 109 4.88 -5.72 13.10
C SER A 109 5.76 -6.84 12.49
N PRO A 110 5.85 -8.01 13.13
CA PRO A 110 6.78 -9.08 12.75
C PRO A 110 6.41 -9.82 11.46
N ALA A 111 5.43 -9.33 10.70
CA ALA A 111 4.92 -10.00 9.52
C ALA A 111 5.81 -9.74 8.30
N SER A 112 7.00 -10.34 8.33
CA SER A 112 7.75 -10.62 7.11
C SER A 112 7.33 -11.99 6.60
N TYR A 113 6.63 -12.00 5.47
CA TYR A 113 6.26 -13.20 4.75
C TYR A 113 7.45 -13.60 3.89
N LEU A 114 8.27 -14.49 4.44
CA LEU A 114 9.18 -15.26 3.62
C LEU A 114 8.33 -16.17 2.75
N VAL A 115 8.36 -15.96 1.44
CA VAL A 115 7.79 -16.93 0.51
C VAL A 115 8.51 -18.27 0.80
N PRO A 116 7.80 -19.32 1.22
CA PRO A 116 8.44 -20.58 1.55
C PRO A 116 9.22 -21.12 0.35
N LYS A 117 10.27 -21.92 0.59
CA LYS A 117 11.16 -22.50 -0.45
C LYS A 117 10.45 -23.39 -1.50
N GLY A 118 9.12 -23.49 -1.46
CA GLY A 118 8.29 -24.24 -2.42
C GLY A 118 7.07 -23.45 -2.93
N TRP A 119 6.98 -22.14 -2.72
CA TRP A 119 6.05 -21.29 -3.45
C TRP A 119 6.82 -20.63 -4.59
N ASP A 120 6.39 -20.84 -5.83
CA ASP A 120 6.84 -19.99 -6.92
C ASP A 120 6.18 -18.59 -6.85
N LEU A 121 6.47 -17.72 -7.82
CA LEU A 121 5.91 -16.36 -7.83
C LEU A 121 4.38 -16.34 -7.96
N ALA A 122 3.80 -17.32 -8.67
CA ALA A 122 2.36 -17.42 -8.85
C ALA A 122 1.70 -17.93 -7.56
N ASP A 123 2.24 -18.99 -6.96
CA ASP A 123 1.83 -19.49 -5.64
C ASP A 123 1.90 -18.39 -4.58
N ALA A 124 2.97 -17.58 -4.61
CA ALA A 124 3.14 -16.48 -3.69
C ALA A 124 2.07 -15.39 -3.89
N ALA A 125 1.74 -15.04 -5.13
CA ALA A 125 0.68 -14.08 -5.40
C ALA A 125 -0.69 -14.60 -4.92
N ASP A 126 -1.02 -15.87 -5.19
CA ASP A 126 -2.31 -16.48 -4.84
C ASP A 126 -2.52 -16.63 -3.33
N ARG A 127 -1.47 -16.98 -2.58
CA ARG A 127 -1.58 -17.29 -1.15
C ARG A 127 -1.28 -16.12 -0.23
N LEU A 128 -0.73 -15.02 -0.75
CA LEU A 128 -0.41 -13.83 0.03
C LEU A 128 -1.63 -13.23 0.74
N PRO A 129 -2.84 -13.14 0.13
CA PRO A 129 -4.03 -12.66 0.82
C PRO A 129 -4.39 -13.49 2.06
N ASP A 130 -4.36 -14.82 1.95
CA ASP A 130 -4.68 -15.72 3.07
C ASP A 130 -3.62 -15.68 4.16
N ALA A 131 -2.34 -15.64 3.78
CA ALA A 131 -1.23 -15.48 4.72
C ALA A 131 -1.34 -14.14 5.48
N HIS A 132 -1.64 -13.06 4.77
CA HIS A 132 -1.91 -11.75 5.38
C HIS A 132 -3.09 -11.82 6.33
N ALA A 133 -4.15 -12.53 5.92
CA ALA A 133 -5.36 -12.62 6.70
C ALA A 133 -5.16 -13.39 8.02
N ALA A 134 -4.41 -14.49 7.98
CA ALA A 134 -4.04 -15.27 9.15
C ALA A 134 -3.17 -14.46 10.13
N ALA A 135 -2.25 -13.64 9.62
CA ALA A 135 -1.35 -12.84 10.44
C ALA A 135 -2.03 -11.61 11.06
N ARG A 136 -3.08 -11.05 10.43
CA ARG A 136 -3.73 -9.80 10.85
C ARG A 136 -5.26 -9.92 10.93
N PRO A 137 -5.81 -10.82 11.76
CA PRO A 137 -7.24 -11.11 11.78
C PRO A 137 -8.11 -9.88 12.11
N LYS A 138 -7.62 -8.94 12.95
CA LYS A 138 -8.31 -7.68 13.26
C LYS A 138 -8.44 -6.76 12.05
N VAL A 139 -7.35 -6.61 11.28
CA VAL A 139 -7.33 -5.81 10.05
C VAL A 139 -8.32 -6.37 9.04
N VAL A 140 -8.28 -7.68 8.79
CA VAL A 140 -9.20 -8.35 7.85
C VAL A 140 -10.65 -8.16 8.26
N ARG A 141 -10.97 -8.34 9.55
CA ARG A 141 -12.32 -8.15 10.05
C ARG A 141 -12.80 -6.72 9.78
N ALA A 142 -11.97 -5.72 10.04
CA ALA A 142 -12.30 -4.32 9.77
C ALA A 142 -12.53 -4.06 8.28
N LEU A 143 -11.66 -4.58 7.40
CA LEU A 143 -11.82 -4.44 5.94
C LEU A 143 -13.10 -5.10 5.44
N ARG A 144 -13.48 -6.26 5.98
CA ARG A 144 -14.75 -6.94 5.65
C ARG A 144 -15.95 -6.11 6.07
N MET A 145 -15.95 -5.57 7.29
CA MET A 145 -17.03 -4.69 7.76
C MET A 145 -17.17 -3.45 6.88
N ILE A 146 -16.04 -2.85 6.45
CA ILE A 146 -16.05 -1.72 5.52
C ILE A 146 -16.65 -2.12 4.16
N ALA A 147 -16.26 -3.27 3.60
CA ALA A 147 -16.79 -3.74 2.32
C ALA A 147 -18.31 -3.97 2.38
N GLU A 148 -18.79 -4.57 3.47
CA GLU A 148 -20.23 -4.73 3.72
C GLU A 148 -20.94 -3.38 3.81
N GLU A 149 -20.34 -2.39 4.47
CA GLU A 149 -20.90 -1.05 4.61
C GLU A 149 -20.93 -0.28 3.28
N LYS A 150 -19.89 -0.39 2.45
CA LYS A 150 -19.91 0.12 1.06
C LYS A 150 -21.06 -0.49 0.26
N GLY A 151 -21.33 -1.78 0.44
CA GLY A 151 -22.46 -2.45 -0.20
C GLY A 151 -23.83 -1.88 0.19
N LYS A 152 -23.95 -1.29 1.39
CA LYS A 152 -25.19 -0.70 1.92
C LYS A 152 -25.29 0.81 1.71
N SER A 153 -24.16 1.50 1.51
CA SER A 153 -24.07 2.97 1.48
C SER A 153 -24.75 3.63 0.28
N GLY A 154 -25.03 2.88 -0.79
CA GLY A 154 -25.44 3.44 -2.08
C GLY A 154 -24.41 4.39 -2.70
N GLY A 155 -23.14 4.30 -2.29
CA GLY A 155 -22.04 5.13 -2.78
C GLY A 155 -21.79 6.43 -1.99
N ILE A 156 -22.65 6.80 -1.04
CA ILE A 156 -22.61 8.12 -0.36
C ILE A 156 -21.31 8.31 0.44
N ILE A 157 -20.85 7.26 1.13
CA ILE A 157 -19.68 7.31 2.01
C ILE A 157 -18.48 6.53 1.48
N ASP A 158 -18.53 6.06 0.24
CA ASP A 158 -17.53 5.15 -0.33
C ASP A 158 -16.12 5.74 -0.29
N ARG A 159 -16.01 7.05 -0.56
CA ARG A 159 -14.72 7.74 -0.51
C ARG A 159 -14.15 7.80 0.90
N ALA A 160 -14.99 8.01 1.91
CA ALA A 160 -14.54 8.02 3.31
C ALA A 160 -14.13 6.61 3.75
N LEU A 161 -14.88 5.59 3.32
CA LEU A 161 -14.57 4.18 3.56
C LEU A 161 -13.28 3.74 2.84
N ASP A 162 -13.01 4.24 1.63
CA ASP A 162 -11.75 4.00 0.92
C ASP A 162 -10.55 4.63 1.64
N VAL A 163 -10.73 5.85 2.19
CA VAL A 163 -9.73 6.48 3.05
C VAL A 163 -9.49 5.65 4.31
N ALA A 164 -10.55 5.16 4.97
CA ALA A 164 -10.43 4.29 6.13
C ALA A 164 -9.65 3.01 5.81
N VAL A 165 -9.98 2.33 4.71
CA VAL A 165 -9.24 1.15 4.22
C VAL A 165 -7.75 1.49 4.03
N GLY A 166 -7.45 2.60 3.36
CA GLY A 166 -6.08 3.04 3.14
C GLY A 166 -5.30 3.25 4.44
N MET A 167 -5.92 3.91 5.42
CA MET A 167 -5.32 4.16 6.73
C MET A 167 -5.15 2.87 7.54
N ILE A 168 -6.13 1.96 7.54
CA ILE A 168 -6.09 0.68 8.26
C ILE A 168 -4.98 -0.21 7.72
N LEU A 169 -4.86 -0.30 6.39
CA LEU A 169 -3.80 -1.07 5.75
C LEU A 169 -2.42 -0.50 6.07
N GLU A 170 -2.31 0.83 6.15
CA GLU A 170 -1.07 1.52 6.46
C GLU A 170 -0.65 1.40 7.93
N THR A 171 -1.56 1.57 8.90
CA THR A 171 -1.25 1.58 10.33
C THR A 171 -1.37 0.21 10.99
N GLY A 172 -2.12 -0.71 10.37
CA GLY A 172 -2.50 -1.96 11.01
C GLY A 172 -3.46 -1.86 12.18
N ASP A 173 -4.00 -0.68 12.44
CA ASP A 173 -4.74 -0.35 13.65
C ASP A 173 -6.13 0.20 13.30
N PRO A 174 -7.12 -0.68 13.12
CA PRO A 174 -8.50 -0.29 12.85
C PRO A 174 -9.09 0.64 13.91
N ASP A 175 -8.79 0.39 15.19
CA ASP A 175 -9.40 1.10 16.31
C ASP A 175 -8.95 2.57 16.29
N ARG A 176 -7.64 2.79 16.15
CA ARG A 176 -7.08 4.15 16.03
C ARG A 176 -7.57 4.89 14.79
N VAL A 177 -7.81 4.19 13.69
CA VAL A 177 -8.35 4.81 12.47
C VAL A 177 -9.79 5.27 12.70
N TRP A 178 -10.63 4.44 13.33
CA TRP A 178 -11.99 4.84 13.68
C TRP A 178 -12.02 6.01 14.64
N ASP A 179 -11.23 6.01 15.71
CA ASP A 179 -11.14 7.14 16.63
C ASP A 179 -10.71 8.44 15.93
N THR A 180 -9.82 8.34 14.95
CA THR A 180 -9.35 9.49 14.18
C THR A 180 -10.42 10.03 13.25
N LEU A 181 -11.14 9.16 12.55
CA LEU A 181 -12.22 9.53 11.64
C LEU A 181 -13.41 10.12 12.41
N THR A 182 -13.81 9.51 13.52
CA THR A 182 -14.89 10.02 14.38
C THR A 182 -14.57 11.42 14.89
N ARG A 183 -13.35 11.66 15.39
CA ARG A 183 -12.91 13.00 15.82
C ARG A 183 -12.81 13.99 14.67
N ALA A 184 -12.48 13.56 13.46
CA ALA A 184 -12.45 14.44 12.29
C ALA A 184 -13.88 14.83 11.87
N LEU A 185 -14.81 13.88 11.86
CA LEU A 185 -16.22 14.11 11.55
C LEU A 185 -16.92 14.97 12.60
N GLY A 186 -16.69 14.73 13.89
CA GLY A 186 -17.22 15.56 14.98
C GLY A 186 -16.82 17.03 14.82
N ARG A 187 -15.53 17.29 14.51
CA ARG A 187 -15.03 18.63 14.22
C ARG A 187 -15.64 19.25 12.96
N ALA A 188 -15.84 18.46 11.90
CA ALA A 188 -16.42 18.93 10.63
C ALA A 188 -17.92 19.25 10.74
N LEU A 189 -18.64 18.54 11.60
CA LEU A 189 -20.08 18.69 11.83
C LEU A 189 -20.41 19.66 12.98
N GLY A 190 -19.41 20.23 13.65
CA GLY A 190 -19.60 21.16 14.76
C GLY A 190 -20.26 20.53 16.00
N ARG A 191 -20.17 19.20 16.17
CA ARG A 191 -20.73 18.50 17.34
C ARG A 191 -19.66 18.31 18.40
N ASP A 192 -19.95 18.78 19.61
CA ASP A 192 -19.12 18.66 20.80
C ASP A 192 -19.18 17.22 21.35
N GLU A 193 -18.11 16.74 21.99
CA GLU A 193 -17.91 15.34 22.41
C GLU A 193 -18.96 14.84 23.45
N SER A 194 -19.80 15.72 23.98
CA SER A 194 -20.79 15.43 25.03
C SER A 194 -22.04 14.69 24.56
N GLU A 195 -22.34 14.62 23.26
CA GLU A 195 -23.57 13.95 22.76
C GLU A 195 -23.43 12.43 22.59
N TRP A 196 -22.20 11.88 22.57
CA TRP A 196 -21.98 10.44 22.36
C TRP A 196 -21.93 9.62 23.66
N ALA A 197 -21.87 10.26 24.82
CA ALA A 197 -21.79 9.58 26.11
C ALA A 197 -23.16 9.07 26.64
N THR A 198 -24.25 9.23 25.88
CA THR A 198 -25.61 8.87 26.31
C THR A 198 -26.42 8.05 25.29
N ALA A 199 -25.77 7.38 24.33
CA ALA A 199 -26.46 6.45 23.41
C ALA A 199 -26.13 4.99 23.74
#